data_AF-A0A554WMS4-F1
#
_entry.id   AF-A0A554WMS4-F1
#
_cell.length_a   1.000
_cell.length_b   1.000
_cell.length_c   1.000
_cell.angle_alpha   90.00
_cell.angle_beta   90.00
_cell.angle_gamma   90.00
#
_symmetry.space_group_name_H-M   'P 1'
#
loop_
_entity.id
_entity.type
_entity.pdbx_description
1 polymer ?
#
loop_
_entity_poly.entity_id
_entity_poly.type
_entity_poly.pdbx_seq_one_letter_code
_entity_poly.pdbx_strand_id
1 'polypeptide(L)'
;MATYTWSFGAAGSGLQFTITYDSDTHQFTVRGLEGSFDLNALWFSNGDGKVDGNVTLSKSDNSLNMNGANTVWSDDGSSSSAKIVWDGYQKLSNPGLGAAGIDKDTFIAAGESYTFDAAAGFSPEGTTLGVRATSVNGSDSIKWVDREATVQTAPPPWGPNPFVVDASAAGLDGTNGNDGVPGAEGVAGYQGAEGVDGSDGSLGADGINAVGTGNGKTVAQPGSPGTEGKPGLVGGNGGDGGDGGNGGNGGPGTDGQSAIILDPSANYSALLIDASAGPIVILGGNGGDGGDGGAGGRGGDGGEGGAGGDGGDGGDGGNGGNGSTAQGYKNGANGGNGGDGGNGGDGGNGGDGGDGGDGGNGGNGGNGAVAIVNGSVTNVYIMGSHDVTILGGEGGAGGAAGGGGDGGDGGAGGTGGDGGTGGQGGAGGTAGPGGTPGSAGQKGADGANGADGANGADGANGANGADGADGANGKDGADAPAFSDPVVVDATAHTGYLTISGSNGEDVIKIGSGGSTIYDTHGVDTYYLGSGKDVVVFGRHDLDDVDVIHGFDATQGDALDIKDLLEGYGGGDLTGWVNLAESGTDTTVQVDRDGGGDGYQDVAVLVGVTGLNVSQLLSDGNLLV
;
A
#
# COMPACT_ATOMS: atom_id res chain seq x y z
N MET A 1 31.54 -32.73 -30.46
CA MET A 1 30.92 -33.02 -29.17
C MET A 1 29.45 -33.17 -29.48
N ALA A 2 28.93 -34.39 -29.34
CA ALA A 2 27.60 -34.72 -29.81
C ALA A 2 26.86 -35.57 -28.78
N THR A 3 25.61 -35.20 -28.56
CA THR A 3 24.68 -35.91 -27.70
C THR A 3 23.74 -36.70 -28.60
N TYR A 4 23.63 -38.00 -28.37
CA TYR A 4 22.82 -38.92 -29.18
C TYR A 4 21.64 -39.39 -28.34
N THR A 5 20.42 -39.11 -28.77
CA THR A 5 19.20 -39.45 -28.02
C THR A 5 18.35 -40.45 -28.79
N TRP A 6 18.05 -41.58 -28.15
CA TRP A 6 17.08 -42.57 -28.60
C TRP A 6 15.81 -42.46 -27.77
N SER A 7 14.65 -42.55 -28.41
CA SER A 7 13.33 -42.33 -27.81
C SER A 7 12.50 -43.61 -27.81
N PHE A 8 11.84 -43.89 -26.69
CA PHE A 8 11.10 -45.13 -26.51
C PHE A 8 9.70 -44.84 -25.93
N GLY A 9 8.67 -45.40 -26.58
CA GLY A 9 7.27 -45.17 -26.21
C GLY A 9 6.67 -43.92 -26.84
N ALA A 10 5.39 -43.68 -26.57
CA ALA A 10 4.66 -42.49 -27.00
C ALA A 10 3.97 -41.81 -25.81
N ALA A 11 3.78 -40.49 -25.88
CA ALA A 11 3.07 -39.77 -24.83
C ALA A 11 1.65 -40.32 -24.62
N GLY A 12 1.27 -40.57 -23.37
CA GLY A 12 -0.02 -41.14 -22.98
C GLY A 12 -0.13 -42.65 -23.20
N SER A 13 0.97 -43.34 -23.52
CA SER A 13 1.00 -44.79 -23.72
C SER A 13 1.22 -45.59 -22.42
N GLY A 14 1.45 -44.90 -21.29
CA GLY A 14 1.69 -45.51 -19.98
C GLY A 14 3.15 -45.88 -19.70
N LEU A 15 4.04 -45.73 -20.68
CA LEU A 15 5.50 -45.82 -20.50
C LEU A 15 6.24 -45.07 -21.62
N GLN A 16 7.02 -44.07 -21.25
CA GLN A 16 7.86 -43.29 -22.18
C GLN A 16 9.18 -42.92 -21.50
N PHE A 17 10.29 -43.02 -22.23
CA PHE A 17 11.61 -42.64 -21.72
C PHE A 17 12.58 -42.36 -22.87
N THR A 18 13.67 -41.66 -22.57
CA THR A 18 14.79 -41.42 -23.49
C THR A 18 16.08 -42.02 -22.95
N ILE A 19 16.97 -42.40 -23.86
CA ILE A 19 18.35 -42.76 -23.55
C ILE A 19 19.25 -41.82 -24.32
N THR A 20 20.11 -41.13 -23.59
CA THR A 20 21.03 -40.15 -24.14
C THR A 20 22.46 -40.62 -23.93
N TYR A 21 23.29 -40.60 -24.97
CA TYR A 21 24.72 -40.83 -24.89
C TYR A 21 25.50 -39.54 -25.13
N ASP A 22 26.42 -39.24 -24.20
CA ASP A 22 27.32 -38.10 -24.28
C ASP A 22 28.69 -38.57 -24.82
N SER A 23 29.10 -38.00 -25.96
CA SER A 23 30.35 -38.41 -26.63
C SER A 23 31.62 -38.08 -25.87
N ASP A 24 31.56 -37.18 -24.89
CA ASP A 24 32.72 -36.62 -24.21
C ASP A 24 32.96 -37.34 -22.88
N THR A 25 31.90 -37.59 -22.12
CA THR A 25 31.95 -38.37 -20.87
C THR A 25 31.90 -39.87 -21.11
N HIS A 26 31.47 -40.31 -22.31
CA HIS A 26 31.21 -41.71 -22.63
C HIS A 26 30.15 -42.35 -21.71
N GLN A 27 29.17 -41.57 -21.26
CA GLN A 27 28.10 -42.04 -20.38
C GLN A 27 26.75 -42.08 -21.09
N PHE A 28 25.94 -43.07 -20.71
CA PHE A 28 24.52 -43.09 -20.99
C PHE A 28 23.77 -42.46 -19.81
N THR A 29 22.78 -41.63 -20.10
CA THR A 29 21.75 -41.17 -19.15
C THR A 29 20.39 -41.60 -19.65
N VAL A 30 19.63 -42.28 -18.81
CA VAL A 30 18.27 -42.73 -19.11
C VAL A 30 17.31 -41.88 -18.29
N ARG A 31 16.36 -41.22 -18.95
CA ARG A 31 15.37 -40.34 -18.31
C ARG A 31 13.96 -40.90 -18.47
N GLY A 32 13.30 -41.19 -17.34
CA GLY A 32 11.90 -41.59 -17.34
C GLY A 32 10.99 -40.39 -17.60
N LEU A 33 10.12 -40.48 -18.62
CA LEU A 33 9.17 -39.41 -18.97
C LEU A 33 7.76 -39.75 -18.53
N GLU A 34 7.34 -41.01 -18.69
CA GLU A 34 6.05 -41.53 -18.26
C GLU A 34 6.21 -42.97 -17.75
N GLY A 35 5.45 -43.34 -16.72
CA GLY A 35 5.47 -44.71 -16.18
C GLY A 35 6.74 -45.02 -15.38
N SER A 36 6.99 -46.31 -15.17
CA SER A 36 8.18 -46.78 -14.45
C SER A 36 8.62 -48.16 -14.90
N PHE A 37 9.93 -48.42 -14.81
CA PHE A 37 10.55 -49.63 -15.30
C PHE A 37 11.90 -49.88 -14.63
N ASP A 38 12.35 -51.13 -14.68
CA ASP A 38 13.69 -51.54 -14.30
C ASP A 38 14.51 -51.87 -15.56
N LEU A 39 15.53 -51.05 -15.84
CA LEU A 39 16.38 -51.19 -17.02
C LEU A 39 17.41 -52.31 -16.82
N ASN A 40 17.28 -53.40 -17.57
CA ASN A 40 18.09 -54.59 -17.33
C ASN A 40 19.31 -54.69 -18.25
N ALA A 41 19.17 -54.34 -19.52
CA ALA A 41 20.28 -54.33 -20.47
C ALA A 41 20.03 -53.40 -21.67
N LEU A 42 21.13 -52.85 -22.20
CA LEU A 42 21.18 -52.23 -23.52
C LEU A 42 21.78 -53.19 -24.54
N TRP A 43 21.26 -53.16 -25.76
CA TRP A 43 21.71 -53.93 -26.90
C TRP A 43 22.09 -52.98 -28.04
N PHE A 44 23.13 -53.31 -28.79
CA PHE A 44 23.70 -52.41 -29.78
C PHE A 44 23.82 -53.11 -31.13
N SER A 45 23.48 -52.41 -32.20
CA SER A 45 23.69 -52.85 -33.58
C SER A 45 24.19 -51.69 -34.42
N ASN A 46 25.20 -51.92 -35.26
CA ASN A 46 25.72 -50.93 -36.21
C ASN A 46 24.86 -50.82 -37.49
N GLY A 47 23.74 -51.56 -37.57
CA GLY A 47 22.80 -51.51 -38.70
C GLY A 47 23.25 -52.22 -39.98
N ASP A 48 24.42 -52.86 -40.02
CA ASP A 48 24.98 -53.47 -41.24
C ASP A 48 24.36 -54.83 -41.60
N GLY A 49 23.52 -55.37 -40.70
CA GLY A 49 22.79 -56.62 -40.85
C GLY A 49 23.64 -57.87 -40.62
N LYS A 50 24.86 -57.73 -40.12
CA LYS A 50 25.78 -58.80 -39.73
C LYS A 50 26.02 -58.72 -38.23
N VAL A 51 26.70 -59.74 -37.70
CA VAL A 51 27.17 -59.75 -36.32
C VAL A 51 28.68 -59.57 -36.37
N ASP A 52 29.20 -58.51 -35.76
CA ASP A 52 30.65 -58.23 -35.65
C ASP A 52 31.35 -59.09 -34.58
N GLY A 53 30.78 -60.26 -34.29
CA GLY A 53 31.19 -61.19 -33.25
C GLY A 53 30.22 -62.37 -33.12
N ASN A 54 30.25 -63.10 -32.01
CA ASN A 54 29.26 -64.13 -31.71
C ASN A 54 28.55 -63.71 -30.41
N VAL A 55 27.42 -62.98 -30.50
CA VAL A 55 26.65 -62.56 -29.31
C VAL A 55 25.93 -63.77 -28.72
N THR A 56 26.67 -64.56 -27.94
CA THR A 56 26.13 -65.68 -27.18
C THR A 56 26.01 -65.25 -25.73
N LEU A 57 24.77 -65.16 -25.24
CA LEU A 57 24.51 -64.85 -23.84
C LEU A 57 25.07 -65.94 -22.93
N SER A 58 25.61 -65.52 -21.79
CA SER A 58 25.92 -66.45 -20.71
C SER A 58 24.63 -67.15 -20.24
N LYS A 59 24.74 -68.35 -19.67
CA LYS A 59 23.55 -69.07 -19.15
C LYS A 59 22.76 -68.23 -18.15
N SER A 60 23.43 -67.39 -17.37
CA SER A 60 22.83 -66.46 -16.40
C SER A 60 22.14 -65.26 -17.03
N ASP A 61 22.43 -64.93 -18.30
CA ASP A 61 21.90 -63.75 -18.99
C ASP A 61 20.85 -64.11 -20.05
N ASN A 62 20.50 -65.38 -20.21
CA ASN A 62 19.52 -65.85 -21.21
C ASN A 62 18.17 -65.12 -21.15
N SER A 63 17.78 -64.62 -19.99
CA SER A 63 16.55 -63.83 -19.78
C SER A 63 16.63 -62.41 -20.38
N LEU A 64 17.83 -61.90 -20.67
CA LEU A 64 18.07 -60.58 -21.29
C LEU A 64 17.98 -60.61 -22.81
N ASN A 65 17.71 -61.78 -23.40
CA ASN A 65 17.73 -62.00 -24.85
C ASN A 65 16.79 -61.07 -25.64
N MET A 66 17.34 -60.40 -26.65
CA MET A 66 16.63 -59.60 -27.67
C MET A 66 16.63 -60.22 -29.09
N ASN A 67 17.10 -61.46 -29.23
CA ASN A 67 17.01 -62.24 -30.47
C ASN A 67 15.55 -62.68 -30.67
N GLY A 68 14.78 -61.90 -31.43
CA GLY A 68 13.35 -62.08 -31.64
C GLY A 68 12.72 -60.90 -32.36
N ALA A 69 11.40 -60.94 -32.52
CA ALA A 69 10.65 -59.75 -32.94
C ALA A 69 10.65 -58.74 -31.79
N ASN A 70 11.09 -57.52 -32.07
CA ASN A 70 11.16 -56.41 -31.14
C ASN A 70 10.22 -55.30 -31.62
N THR A 71 9.68 -54.52 -30.69
CA THR A 71 8.93 -53.30 -31.02
C THR A 71 9.94 -52.23 -31.37
N VAL A 72 9.84 -51.66 -32.57
CA VAL A 72 10.69 -50.56 -33.02
C VAL A 72 9.89 -49.27 -32.91
N TRP A 73 10.35 -48.32 -32.12
CA TRP A 73 9.79 -46.98 -32.02
C TRP A 73 10.45 -46.06 -33.04
N SER A 74 9.71 -45.04 -33.45
CA SER A 74 10.19 -43.92 -34.24
C SER A 74 9.98 -42.62 -33.44
N ASP A 75 10.73 -41.58 -33.79
CA ASP A 75 10.70 -40.30 -33.06
C ASP A 75 9.32 -39.63 -33.04
N ASP A 76 8.45 -39.97 -34.00
CA ASP A 76 7.06 -39.51 -34.06
C ASP A 76 6.12 -40.26 -33.08
N GLY A 77 6.66 -41.15 -32.24
CA GLY A 77 5.90 -41.99 -31.32
C GLY A 77 5.12 -43.11 -32.00
N SER A 78 5.34 -43.39 -33.28
CA SER A 78 4.80 -44.58 -33.93
C SER A 78 5.64 -45.83 -33.63
N SER A 79 5.05 -47.02 -33.75
CA SER A 79 5.78 -48.27 -33.57
C SER A 79 5.50 -49.32 -34.64
N SER A 80 6.52 -50.16 -34.88
CA SER A 80 6.46 -51.31 -35.78
C SER A 80 7.11 -52.53 -35.13
N SER A 81 7.13 -53.68 -35.82
CA SER A 81 7.83 -54.88 -35.34
C SER A 81 8.92 -55.30 -36.30
N ALA A 82 10.13 -55.53 -35.80
CA ALA A 82 11.27 -55.99 -36.58
C ALA A 82 12.17 -56.94 -35.81
N LYS A 83 12.91 -57.77 -36.54
CA LYS A 83 14.07 -58.49 -35.99
C LYS A 83 15.32 -57.66 -36.22
N ILE A 84 16.14 -57.53 -35.20
CA ILE A 84 17.42 -56.83 -35.25
C ILE A 84 18.54 -57.85 -35.12
N VAL A 85 19.60 -57.65 -35.89
CA VAL A 85 20.85 -58.39 -35.75
C VAL A 85 21.72 -57.58 -34.79
N TRP A 86 22.07 -58.15 -33.65
CA TRP A 86 22.76 -57.44 -32.57
C TRP A 86 24.25 -57.75 -32.57
N ASP A 87 25.09 -56.73 -32.35
CA ASP A 87 26.55 -56.82 -32.29
C ASP A 87 27.08 -56.93 -30.86
N GLY A 88 26.33 -56.42 -29.89
CA GLY A 88 26.71 -56.48 -28.49
C GLY A 88 25.57 -56.16 -27.54
N TYR A 89 25.84 -56.34 -26.24
CA TYR A 89 24.94 -55.91 -25.18
C TYR A 89 25.74 -55.53 -23.93
N GLN A 90 25.16 -54.64 -23.13
CA GLN A 90 25.63 -54.26 -21.81
C GLN A 90 24.55 -54.61 -20.80
N LYS A 91 24.89 -55.49 -19.87
CA LYS A 91 24.03 -55.83 -18.74
C LYS A 91 24.16 -54.78 -17.65
N LEU A 92 23.02 -54.35 -17.11
CA LEU A 92 22.95 -53.41 -15.97
C LEU A 92 22.40 -54.11 -14.74
N SER A 93 21.33 -54.88 -14.88
CA SER A 93 20.72 -55.61 -13.76
C SER A 93 20.12 -56.96 -14.19
N ASN A 94 19.79 -57.81 -13.21
CA ASN A 94 19.03 -59.03 -13.47
C ASN A 94 17.54 -58.70 -13.66
N PRO A 95 16.85 -59.31 -14.65
CA PRO A 95 15.43 -59.05 -14.87
C PRO A 95 14.54 -59.50 -13.70
N GLY A 96 13.37 -58.85 -13.59
CA GLY A 96 12.39 -59.08 -12.55
C GLY A 96 12.61 -58.17 -11.33
N LEU A 97 11.53 -57.63 -10.77
CA LEU A 97 11.60 -56.65 -9.66
C LEU A 97 12.04 -57.28 -8.31
N GLY A 98 12.00 -58.62 -8.20
CA GLY A 98 12.37 -59.33 -6.97
C GLY A 98 11.45 -59.01 -5.79
N ALA A 99 11.87 -59.34 -4.57
CA ALA A 99 11.15 -58.98 -3.33
C ALA A 99 11.38 -57.51 -2.91
N ALA A 100 12.36 -56.84 -3.51
CA ALA A 100 12.80 -55.48 -3.19
C ALA A 100 12.12 -54.39 -4.06
N GLY A 101 11.25 -54.78 -5.00
CA GLY A 101 10.46 -53.80 -5.78
C GLY A 101 11.32 -52.71 -6.45
N ILE A 102 11.10 -51.47 -6.02
CA ILE A 102 11.69 -50.22 -6.52
C ILE A 102 13.12 -49.94 -6.03
N ASP A 103 13.70 -50.77 -5.15
CA ASP A 103 15.00 -50.52 -4.50
C ASP A 103 16.24 -50.86 -5.38
N LYS A 104 16.10 -50.86 -6.71
CA LYS A 104 17.23 -51.10 -7.63
C LYS A 104 17.78 -49.79 -8.16
N ASP A 105 19.10 -49.69 -8.26
CA ASP A 105 19.75 -48.54 -8.93
C ASP A 105 19.30 -48.37 -10.39
N THR A 106 18.86 -49.45 -11.04
CA THR A 106 18.35 -49.46 -12.43
C THR A 106 16.84 -49.26 -12.54
N PHE A 107 16.14 -49.07 -11.42
CA PHE A 107 14.73 -48.69 -11.41
C PHE A 107 14.60 -47.20 -11.67
N ILE A 108 13.70 -46.82 -12.59
CA ILE A 108 13.53 -45.45 -13.06
C ILE A 108 12.04 -45.16 -13.11
N ALA A 109 11.60 -44.17 -12.34
CA ALA A 109 10.27 -43.59 -12.43
C ALA A 109 10.22 -42.35 -13.33
N ALA A 110 9.01 -41.92 -13.70
CA ALA A 110 8.80 -40.66 -14.40
C ALA A 110 9.41 -39.49 -13.61
N GLY A 111 10.23 -38.68 -14.28
CA GLY A 111 10.99 -37.58 -13.69
C GLY A 111 12.39 -37.96 -13.18
N GLU A 112 12.69 -39.25 -13.01
CA GLU A 112 14.00 -39.70 -12.53
C GLU A 112 14.98 -39.95 -13.68
N SER A 113 16.28 -40.03 -13.34
CA SER A 113 17.34 -40.35 -14.28
C SER A 113 18.36 -41.32 -13.70
N TYR A 114 18.89 -42.20 -14.56
CA TYR A 114 19.96 -43.14 -14.20
C TYR A 114 21.11 -43.02 -15.20
N THR A 115 22.33 -42.84 -14.68
CA THR A 115 23.54 -42.62 -15.48
C THR A 115 24.57 -43.71 -15.24
N PHE A 116 25.19 -44.21 -16.32
CA PHE A 116 26.22 -45.24 -16.25
C PHE A 116 27.19 -45.15 -17.44
N ASP A 117 28.41 -45.65 -17.25
CA ASP A 117 29.43 -45.66 -18.29
C ASP A 117 29.07 -46.62 -19.44
N ALA A 118 29.28 -46.18 -20.67
CA ALA A 118 29.10 -47.02 -21.85
C ALA A 118 30.12 -48.16 -21.90
N ALA A 119 29.71 -49.30 -22.47
CA ALA A 119 30.62 -50.40 -22.74
C ALA A 119 31.81 -49.96 -23.59
N ALA A 120 33.00 -50.47 -23.27
CA ALA A 120 34.22 -50.14 -24.00
C ALA A 120 34.07 -50.43 -25.50
N GLY A 121 34.36 -49.42 -26.34
CA GLY A 121 34.25 -49.53 -27.80
C GLY A 121 32.86 -49.26 -28.36
N PHE A 122 31.91 -48.78 -27.55
CA PHE A 122 30.63 -48.29 -28.04
C PHE A 122 30.82 -47.09 -28.99
N SER A 123 30.13 -47.14 -30.13
CA SER A 123 30.07 -46.05 -31.11
C SER A 123 28.61 -45.66 -31.30
N PRO A 124 28.22 -44.39 -31.09
CA PRO A 124 26.82 -43.98 -31.21
C PRO A 124 26.36 -43.72 -32.66
N GLU A 125 27.28 -43.36 -33.56
CA GLU A 125 26.95 -43.01 -34.94
C GLU A 125 26.35 -44.21 -35.69
N GLY A 126 25.14 -44.04 -36.21
CA GLY A 126 24.43 -45.10 -36.95
C GLY A 126 23.96 -46.27 -36.08
N THR A 127 24.04 -46.16 -34.75
CA THR A 127 23.69 -47.26 -33.86
C THR A 127 22.19 -47.38 -33.67
N THR A 128 21.68 -48.58 -33.95
CA THR A 128 20.38 -49.06 -33.47
C THR A 128 20.52 -49.51 -32.03
N LEU A 129 19.74 -48.88 -31.13
CA LEU A 129 19.76 -49.16 -29.70
C LEU A 129 18.54 -50.01 -29.30
N GLY A 130 18.80 -51.13 -28.63
CA GLY A 130 17.81 -52.02 -28.06
C GLY A 130 17.76 -51.91 -26.54
N VAL A 131 16.55 -51.90 -26.00
CA VAL A 131 16.29 -51.86 -24.56
C VAL A 131 15.61 -53.15 -24.14
N ARG A 132 16.23 -53.80 -23.15
CA ARG A 132 15.61 -54.86 -22.36
C ARG A 132 15.33 -54.35 -20.95
N ALA A 133 14.05 -54.26 -20.61
CA ALA A 133 13.60 -53.79 -19.30
C ALA A 133 12.44 -54.64 -18.74
N THR A 134 12.18 -54.48 -17.45
CA THR A 134 11.03 -55.06 -16.75
C THR A 134 10.05 -53.93 -16.44
N SER A 135 8.87 -53.92 -17.08
CA SER A 135 7.82 -52.93 -16.80
C SER A 135 7.21 -53.19 -15.42
N VAL A 136 6.78 -52.13 -14.72
CA VAL A 136 5.99 -52.28 -13.48
C VAL A 136 4.49 -52.09 -13.68
N ASN A 137 4.07 -51.62 -14.86
CA ASN A 137 2.68 -51.37 -15.21
C ASN A 137 1.99 -52.57 -15.91
N GLY A 138 2.67 -53.73 -16.01
CA GLY A 138 2.15 -54.94 -16.67
C GLY A 138 3.01 -56.20 -16.42
N SER A 139 2.65 -57.34 -17.03
CA SER A 139 3.35 -58.63 -16.87
C SER A 139 4.50 -58.90 -17.85
N ASP A 140 4.73 -58.01 -18.81
CA ASP A 140 5.52 -58.35 -19.99
C ASP A 140 6.89 -57.67 -19.97
N SER A 141 7.91 -58.46 -20.35
CA SER A 141 9.26 -57.95 -20.55
C SER A 141 9.31 -56.99 -21.74
N ILE A 142 9.92 -55.83 -21.56
CA ILE A 142 10.10 -54.83 -22.62
C ILE A 142 11.25 -55.27 -23.53
N LYS A 143 11.00 -55.27 -24.84
CA LYS A 143 11.98 -55.51 -25.90
C LYS A 143 11.80 -54.47 -26.98
N TRP A 144 12.26 -53.27 -26.68
CA TRP A 144 12.04 -52.10 -27.53
C TRP A 144 13.33 -51.68 -28.23
N VAL A 145 13.18 -51.07 -29.38
CA VAL A 145 14.29 -50.70 -30.26
C VAL A 145 14.02 -49.32 -30.79
N ASP A 146 15.06 -48.52 -30.87
CA ASP A 146 15.11 -47.32 -31.68
C ASP A 146 16.28 -47.47 -32.65
N ARG A 147 16.05 -47.15 -33.93
CA ARG A 147 16.99 -47.45 -35.01
C ARG A 147 18.05 -46.40 -35.20
N GLU A 148 17.77 -45.17 -34.83
CA GLU A 148 18.66 -44.05 -35.09
C GLU A 148 18.50 -43.04 -33.97
N ALA A 149 19.61 -42.51 -33.48
CA ALA A 149 19.56 -41.47 -32.48
C ALA A 149 19.30 -40.13 -33.16
N THR A 150 18.49 -39.27 -32.53
CA THR A 150 18.56 -37.85 -32.81
C THR A 150 19.91 -37.32 -32.32
N VAL A 151 20.67 -36.68 -33.21
CA VAL A 151 22.03 -36.19 -32.92
C VAL A 151 22.02 -34.69 -32.71
N GLN A 152 22.43 -34.27 -31.52
CA GLN A 152 22.69 -32.87 -31.20
C GLN A 152 24.20 -32.62 -31.25
N THR A 153 24.68 -31.91 -32.28
CA THR A 153 26.11 -31.70 -32.57
C THR A 153 26.70 -30.42 -31.98
N ALA A 154 25.87 -29.58 -31.36
CA ALA A 154 26.27 -28.45 -30.55
C ALA A 154 25.51 -28.52 -29.21
N PRO A 155 26.20 -28.36 -28.06
CA PRO A 155 25.53 -28.23 -26.79
C PRO A 155 24.52 -27.08 -26.89
N PRO A 156 23.34 -27.22 -26.28
CA PRO A 156 22.35 -26.18 -26.38
C PRO A 156 22.90 -24.87 -25.77
N PRO A 157 22.38 -23.70 -26.16
CA PRO A 157 22.88 -22.39 -25.72
C PRO A 157 23.01 -22.27 -24.19
N TRP A 158 22.11 -22.91 -23.44
CA TRP A 158 22.08 -22.92 -21.98
C TRP A 158 23.12 -23.83 -21.30
N GLY A 159 23.92 -24.58 -22.05
CA GLY A 159 24.98 -25.43 -21.48
C GLY A 159 24.47 -26.64 -20.69
N PRO A 160 25.37 -27.36 -19.98
CA PRO A 160 25.01 -28.55 -19.22
C PRO A 160 24.35 -28.16 -17.87
N ASN A 161 23.26 -28.82 -17.48
CA ASN A 161 22.55 -28.60 -16.21
C ASN A 161 21.87 -27.22 -16.04
N PRO A 162 20.91 -26.83 -16.91
CA PRO A 162 20.07 -25.67 -16.65
C PRO A 162 19.09 -25.95 -15.50
N PHE A 163 18.70 -24.92 -14.75
CA PHE A 163 17.48 -24.98 -13.95
C PHE A 163 16.28 -24.78 -14.89
N VAL A 164 15.35 -25.74 -14.93
CA VAL A 164 14.22 -25.72 -15.88
C VAL A 164 12.95 -25.28 -15.18
N VAL A 165 12.26 -24.31 -15.76
CA VAL A 165 10.92 -23.84 -15.40
C VAL A 165 9.97 -24.17 -16.55
N ASP A 166 9.07 -25.10 -16.31
CA ASP A 166 8.10 -25.60 -17.30
C ASP A 166 6.64 -25.41 -16.84
N ALA A 167 6.44 -24.63 -15.76
CA ALA A 167 5.14 -24.32 -15.19
C ALA A 167 5.12 -22.91 -14.58
N SER A 168 3.92 -22.33 -14.46
CA SER A 168 3.71 -21.02 -13.85
C SER A 168 4.02 -21.03 -12.34
N ALA A 169 4.50 -19.90 -11.82
CA ALA A 169 4.81 -19.70 -10.41
C ALA A 169 4.44 -18.28 -9.97
N ALA A 170 4.06 -18.11 -8.71
CA ALA A 170 3.79 -16.80 -8.14
C ALA A 170 4.42 -16.71 -6.75
N GLY A 171 4.96 -15.53 -6.46
CA GLY A 171 5.39 -15.14 -5.15
C GLY A 171 4.23 -15.04 -4.18
N LEU A 172 4.55 -14.94 -2.89
CA LEU A 172 3.53 -14.66 -1.87
C LEU A 172 3.44 -13.17 -1.65
N ASP A 173 2.24 -12.63 -1.75
CA ASP A 173 1.99 -11.23 -1.42
C ASP A 173 2.32 -10.95 0.06
N GLY A 174 2.75 -9.72 0.32
CA GLY A 174 2.93 -9.17 1.64
C GLY A 174 1.58 -9.04 2.37
N THR A 175 1.64 -8.97 3.70
CA THR A 175 0.47 -8.68 4.52
C THR A 175 0.35 -7.19 4.76
N ASN A 176 -0.87 -6.67 4.70
CA ASN A 176 -1.15 -5.28 5.00
C ASN A 176 -0.79 -4.94 6.46
N GLY A 177 -0.39 -3.70 6.67
CA GLY A 177 -0.14 -3.13 7.98
C GLY A 177 -1.44 -3.02 8.80
N ASN A 178 -1.30 -3.01 10.13
CA ASN A 178 -2.43 -2.78 11.01
C ASN A 178 -2.74 -1.29 11.09
N ASP A 179 -4.03 -0.94 11.11
CA ASP A 179 -4.43 0.45 11.30
C ASP A 179 -4.05 0.98 12.68
N GLY A 180 -3.85 2.30 12.72
CA GLY A 180 -3.61 3.06 13.93
C GLY A 180 -4.83 3.09 14.83
N VAL A 181 -4.58 3.03 16.14
CA VAL A 181 -5.65 3.15 17.13
C VAL A 181 -6.14 4.61 17.20
N PRO A 182 -7.45 4.88 17.27
CA PRO A 182 -7.94 6.24 17.48
C PRO A 182 -7.43 6.85 18.79
N GLY A 183 -7.26 8.17 18.76
CA GLY A 183 -6.90 8.98 19.91
C GLY A 183 -7.99 8.98 20.98
N ALA A 184 -7.57 9.10 22.24
CA ALA A 184 -8.51 9.20 23.35
C ALA A 184 -9.21 10.57 23.35
N GLU A 185 -10.49 10.62 23.69
CA GLU A 185 -11.20 11.90 23.86
C GLU A 185 -10.64 12.71 25.03
N GLY A 186 -10.66 14.03 24.86
CA GLY A 186 -10.30 15.01 25.85
C GLY A 186 -11.31 15.06 27.00
N VAL A 187 -10.82 15.41 28.18
CA VAL A 187 -11.67 15.48 29.38
C VAL A 187 -12.41 16.80 29.44
N ALA A 188 -13.69 16.78 29.80
CA ALA A 188 -14.45 18.01 29.95
C ALA A 188 -13.90 18.91 31.07
N GLY A 189 -14.01 20.22 30.88
CA GLY A 189 -13.65 21.25 31.83
C GLY A 189 -14.59 21.28 33.04
N TYR A 190 -14.08 21.77 34.16
CA TYR A 190 -14.86 21.85 35.40
C TYR A 190 -15.75 23.10 35.40
N GLN A 191 -16.95 23.00 35.96
CA GLN A 191 -17.82 24.16 36.14
C GLN A 191 -17.21 25.21 37.08
N GLY A 192 -17.40 26.48 36.74
CA GLY A 192 -17.02 27.62 37.55
C GLY A 192 -17.83 27.71 38.85
N ALA A 193 -17.19 28.17 39.92
CA ALA A 193 -17.87 28.33 41.20
C ALA A 193 -18.94 29.43 41.11
N GLU A 194 -20.12 29.20 41.67
CA GLU A 194 -21.16 30.23 41.74
C GLU A 194 -20.69 31.46 42.54
N GLY A 195 -21.19 32.62 42.14
CA GLY A 195 -20.99 33.90 42.80
C GLY A 195 -21.65 33.92 44.17
N VAL A 196 -21.25 34.89 44.99
CA VAL A 196 -21.78 35.02 46.34
C VAL A 196 -22.70 36.22 46.37
N ASP A 197 -23.92 36.02 46.84
CA ASP A 197 -24.91 37.09 46.94
C ASP A 197 -24.40 38.28 47.78
N GLY A 198 -24.89 39.45 47.38
CA GLY A 198 -24.68 40.72 48.06
C GLY A 198 -25.29 40.71 49.45
N SER A 199 -24.89 41.70 50.23
CA SER A 199 -25.47 41.90 51.56
C SER A 199 -26.39 43.11 51.55
N ASP A 200 -27.57 42.96 52.14
CA ASP A 200 -28.58 44.01 52.19
C ASP A 200 -28.07 45.27 52.91
N GLY A 201 -28.63 46.39 52.50
CA GLY A 201 -28.41 47.69 53.11
C GLY A 201 -28.95 47.75 54.53
N SER A 202 -28.23 48.44 55.41
CA SER A 202 -28.74 48.76 56.73
C SER A 202 -29.88 49.80 56.67
N LEU A 203 -30.87 49.63 57.54
CA LEU A 203 -31.99 50.55 57.70
C LEU A 203 -31.53 51.96 58.09
N GLY A 204 -32.19 52.98 57.54
CA GLY A 204 -31.97 54.37 57.90
C GLY A 204 -32.44 54.69 59.33
N ALA A 205 -31.75 55.60 60.01
CA ALA A 205 -32.17 56.05 61.33
C ALA A 205 -33.38 56.99 61.22
N ASP A 206 -34.38 56.78 62.07
CA ASP A 206 -35.57 57.63 62.17
C ASP A 206 -35.22 59.09 62.50
N GLY A 207 -36.06 60.02 62.00
CA GLY A 207 -35.90 61.46 62.20
C GLY A 207 -36.19 61.91 63.64
N ILE A 208 -35.56 63.01 64.06
CA ILE A 208 -35.78 63.60 65.38
C ILE A 208 -36.99 64.56 65.34
N ASN A 209 -37.96 64.31 66.22
CA ASN A 209 -39.16 65.15 66.38
C ASN A 209 -38.82 66.59 66.80
N ALA A 210 -39.60 67.58 66.33
CA ALA A 210 -39.39 68.98 66.68
C ALA A 210 -39.73 69.28 68.15
N VAL A 211 -38.79 69.85 68.91
CA VAL A 211 -39.03 70.33 70.30
C VAL A 211 -39.35 71.83 70.27
N GLY A 212 -40.54 72.21 70.76
CA GLY A 212 -41.04 73.59 70.69
C GLY A 212 -40.41 74.53 71.71
N THR A 213 -39.83 75.65 71.26
CA THR A 213 -39.28 76.73 72.11
C THR A 213 -39.82 78.11 71.72
N GLY A 214 -41.15 78.28 71.65
CA GLY A 214 -41.85 79.59 71.71
C GLY A 214 -41.62 80.66 70.63
N ASN A 215 -40.53 80.59 69.84
CA ASN A 215 -40.05 81.69 69.01
C ASN A 215 -39.89 81.25 67.54
N GLY A 216 -40.97 80.77 66.94
CA GLY A 216 -41.28 80.93 65.51
C GLY A 216 -40.39 80.31 64.42
N LYS A 217 -39.31 79.58 64.72
CA LYS A 217 -38.51 78.86 63.72
C LYS A 217 -37.94 77.55 64.26
N THR A 218 -38.69 76.45 64.20
CA THR A 218 -38.13 75.10 64.36
C THR A 218 -38.62 74.19 63.24
N VAL A 219 -37.74 73.34 62.73
CA VAL A 219 -37.97 72.41 61.62
C VAL A 219 -37.58 71.02 62.13
N ALA A 220 -38.43 70.01 61.95
CA ALA A 220 -38.09 68.62 62.26
C ALA A 220 -36.90 68.16 61.40
N GLN A 221 -36.02 67.31 61.95
CA GLN A 221 -34.94 66.73 61.15
C GLN A 221 -35.48 65.47 60.45
N PRO A 222 -35.38 65.39 59.11
CA PRO A 222 -35.69 64.16 58.38
C PRO A 222 -34.89 62.97 58.92
N GLY A 223 -35.45 61.76 58.77
CA GLY A 223 -34.69 60.52 58.99
C GLY A 223 -33.52 60.43 58.00
N SER A 224 -32.46 59.72 58.38
CA SER A 224 -31.40 59.45 57.43
C SER A 224 -31.88 58.42 56.41
N PRO A 225 -31.46 58.53 55.15
CA PRO A 225 -31.64 57.45 54.18
C PRO A 225 -31.08 56.12 54.69
N GLY A 226 -31.63 55.01 54.21
CA GLY A 226 -31.00 53.70 54.36
C GLY A 226 -29.69 53.65 53.58
N THR A 227 -28.82 52.72 53.93
CA THR A 227 -27.60 52.51 53.16
C THR A 227 -27.90 51.66 51.94
N GLU A 228 -27.14 51.86 50.88
CA GLU A 228 -27.17 51.03 49.69
C GLU A 228 -26.84 49.57 50.03
N GLY A 229 -27.52 48.63 49.36
CA GLY A 229 -27.15 47.22 49.37
C GLY A 229 -25.79 47.02 48.71
N LYS A 230 -24.99 46.07 49.18
CA LYS A 230 -23.73 45.76 48.50
C LYS A 230 -24.00 44.87 47.29
N PRO A 231 -23.28 45.10 46.17
CA PRO A 231 -23.38 44.22 45.01
C PRO A 231 -23.02 42.77 45.33
N GLY A 232 -23.59 41.85 44.55
CA GLY A 232 -23.17 40.44 44.51
C GLY A 232 -21.76 40.30 43.96
N LEU A 233 -21.08 39.23 44.35
CA LEU A 233 -19.78 38.86 43.79
C LEU A 233 -19.97 38.07 42.49
N VAL A 234 -19.07 38.34 41.56
CA VAL A 234 -19.02 37.68 40.25
C VAL A 234 -18.78 36.17 40.40
N GLY A 235 -19.42 35.38 39.54
CA GLY A 235 -19.19 33.94 39.44
C GLY A 235 -17.78 33.61 38.95
N GLY A 236 -17.23 32.49 39.39
CA GLY A 236 -15.96 31.97 38.87
C GLY A 236 -16.07 31.50 37.43
N ASN A 237 -15.00 31.63 36.66
CA ASN A 237 -14.97 31.11 35.30
C ASN A 237 -15.00 29.58 35.29
N GLY A 238 -15.58 29.01 34.24
CA GLY A 238 -15.42 27.60 33.90
C GLY A 238 -13.95 27.27 33.61
N GLY A 239 -13.56 26.03 33.89
CA GLY A 239 -12.26 25.51 33.51
C GLY A 239 -12.26 25.05 32.06
N ASP A 240 -11.12 25.15 31.40
CA ASP A 240 -10.98 24.73 30.00
C ASP A 240 -11.11 23.21 29.86
N GLY A 241 -11.60 22.77 28.71
CA GLY A 241 -11.55 21.38 28.29
C GLY A 241 -10.12 20.91 28.09
N GLY A 242 -9.86 19.63 28.35
CA GLY A 242 -8.58 19.01 28.04
C GLY A 242 -8.51 18.60 26.57
N ASP A 243 -7.32 18.66 26.00
CA ASP A 243 -7.10 18.31 24.60
C ASP A 243 -7.38 16.81 24.33
N GLY A 244 -7.80 16.52 23.11
CA GLY A 244 -7.88 15.18 22.58
C GLY A 244 -6.49 14.56 22.43
N GLY A 245 -6.39 13.25 22.66
CA GLY A 245 -5.16 12.50 22.40
C GLY A 245 -4.94 12.29 20.90
N ASN A 246 -3.69 12.28 20.46
CA ASN A 246 -3.37 12.00 19.06
C ASN A 246 -3.71 10.56 18.67
N GLY A 247 -4.09 10.37 17.42
CA GLY A 247 -4.25 9.05 16.81
C GLY A 247 -2.92 8.31 16.70
N GLY A 248 -2.96 6.99 16.83
CA GLY A 248 -1.81 6.12 16.61
C GLY A 248 -1.47 6.03 15.12
N ASN A 249 -0.19 5.86 14.79
CA ASN A 249 0.21 5.64 13.39
C ASN A 249 -0.18 4.24 12.92
N GLY A 250 -0.48 4.13 11.62
CA GLY A 250 -0.61 2.85 10.94
C GLY A 250 0.72 2.10 10.88
N GLY A 251 0.65 0.77 10.96
CA GLY A 251 1.79 -0.12 10.79
C GLY A 251 2.21 -0.23 9.32
N PRO A 252 3.49 -0.51 9.03
CA PRO A 252 3.91 -0.73 7.65
C PRO A 252 3.36 -2.06 7.12
N GLY A 253 3.09 -2.10 5.82
CA GLY A 253 2.90 -3.37 5.10
C GLY A 253 4.21 -4.15 5.00
N THR A 254 4.12 -5.46 4.83
CA THR A 254 5.32 -6.29 4.63
C THR A 254 5.65 -6.42 3.15
N ASP A 255 6.93 -6.61 2.83
CA ASP A 255 7.35 -6.90 1.46
C ASP A 255 6.77 -8.24 0.97
N GLY A 256 6.59 -8.35 -0.35
CA GLY A 256 6.26 -9.61 -0.99
C GLY A 256 7.42 -10.61 -0.96
N GLN A 257 7.17 -11.82 -1.42
CA GLN A 257 8.18 -12.88 -1.59
C GLN A 257 8.34 -13.28 -3.05
N SER A 258 9.55 -13.68 -3.45
CA SER A 258 9.85 -14.13 -4.82
C SER A 258 9.15 -15.45 -5.18
N ALA A 259 8.81 -15.63 -6.45
CA ALA A 259 8.23 -16.88 -6.96
C ALA A 259 9.27 -18.01 -7.05
N ILE A 260 10.46 -17.67 -7.56
CA ILE A 260 11.52 -18.62 -7.82
C ILE A 260 12.80 -18.14 -7.12
N ILE A 261 13.39 -19.02 -6.31
CA ILE A 261 14.65 -18.76 -5.62
C ILE A 261 15.57 -19.94 -5.92
N LEU A 262 16.63 -19.70 -6.70
CA LEU A 262 17.62 -20.73 -7.00
C LEU A 262 18.49 -20.97 -5.76
N ASP A 263 18.82 -22.24 -5.50
CA ASP A 263 19.74 -22.60 -4.42
C ASP A 263 21.14 -22.05 -4.75
N PRO A 264 21.70 -21.12 -3.95
CA PRO A 264 23.00 -20.54 -4.21
C PRO A 264 24.16 -21.55 -4.04
N SER A 265 23.90 -22.73 -3.49
CA SER A 265 24.88 -23.81 -3.38
C SER A 265 24.90 -24.77 -4.58
N ALA A 266 23.89 -24.68 -5.46
CA ALA A 266 23.81 -25.46 -6.69
C ALA A 266 24.50 -24.73 -7.86
N ASN A 267 25.14 -25.49 -8.75
CA ASN A 267 25.79 -24.97 -9.95
C ASN A 267 24.89 -25.15 -11.16
N TYR A 268 24.07 -24.15 -11.46
CA TYR A 268 23.28 -24.08 -12.69
C TYR A 268 24.06 -23.32 -13.77
N SER A 269 24.02 -23.82 -15.00
CA SER A 269 24.65 -23.15 -16.16
C SER A 269 23.82 -22.00 -16.69
N ALA A 270 22.50 -22.11 -16.56
CA ALA A 270 21.52 -21.11 -16.96
C ALA A 270 20.19 -21.38 -16.27
N LEU A 271 19.30 -20.39 -16.34
CA LEU A 271 17.87 -20.56 -16.12
C LEU A 271 17.21 -20.80 -17.49
N LEU A 272 16.43 -21.86 -17.62
CA LEU A 272 15.67 -22.18 -18.83
C LEU A 272 14.17 -22.13 -18.52
N ILE A 273 13.44 -21.28 -19.24
CA ILE A 273 11.98 -21.19 -19.21
C ILE A 273 11.45 -21.85 -20.49
N ASP A 274 10.76 -22.97 -20.33
CA ASP A 274 10.29 -23.81 -21.44
C ASP A 274 8.76 -23.75 -21.57
N ALA A 275 8.27 -22.80 -22.38
CA ALA A 275 6.85 -22.67 -22.70
C ALA A 275 6.42 -23.53 -23.91
N SER A 276 7.07 -24.67 -24.15
CA SER A 276 6.69 -25.57 -25.24
C SER A 276 5.36 -26.29 -25.00
N ALA A 277 5.03 -26.59 -23.74
CA ALA A 277 3.82 -27.34 -23.36
C ALA A 277 2.59 -26.45 -23.09
N GLY A 278 2.79 -25.17 -22.80
CA GLY A 278 1.73 -24.22 -22.46
C GLY A 278 2.27 -22.87 -22.01
N PRO A 279 1.38 -21.89 -21.75
CA PRO A 279 1.80 -20.57 -21.30
C PRO A 279 2.37 -20.61 -19.88
N ILE A 280 3.34 -19.73 -19.61
CA ILE A 280 4.02 -19.64 -18.31
C ILE A 280 3.89 -18.21 -17.78
N VAL A 281 3.44 -18.08 -16.54
CA VAL A 281 3.36 -16.82 -15.81
C VAL A 281 4.21 -16.92 -14.55
N ILE A 282 5.15 -15.99 -14.37
CA ILE A 282 6.04 -15.90 -13.22
C ILE A 282 5.92 -14.49 -12.64
N LEU A 283 5.33 -14.38 -11.45
CA LEU A 283 5.07 -13.09 -10.81
C LEU A 283 5.74 -13.01 -9.45
N GLY A 284 6.44 -11.91 -9.18
CA GLY A 284 6.82 -11.57 -7.81
C GLY A 284 5.58 -11.36 -6.93
N GLY A 285 5.69 -11.64 -5.63
CA GLY A 285 4.64 -11.29 -4.69
C GLY A 285 4.55 -9.78 -4.52
N ASN A 286 3.35 -9.23 -4.49
CA ASN A 286 3.14 -7.81 -4.27
C ASN A 286 3.48 -7.43 -2.82
N GLY A 287 3.84 -6.17 -2.58
CA GLY A 287 3.93 -5.62 -1.23
C GLY A 287 2.56 -5.50 -0.58
N GLY A 288 2.48 -5.68 0.75
CA GLY A 288 1.26 -5.39 1.50
C GLY A 288 1.06 -3.88 1.66
N ASP A 289 -0.18 -3.41 1.70
CA ASP A 289 -0.46 -1.99 1.92
C ASP A 289 -0.06 -1.57 3.33
N GLY A 290 0.27 -0.29 3.53
CA GLY A 290 0.38 0.30 4.85
C GLY A 290 -0.98 0.38 5.55
N GLY A 291 -0.99 0.23 6.87
CA GLY A 291 -2.20 0.45 7.66
C GLY A 291 -2.55 1.94 7.72
N ASP A 292 -3.82 2.27 7.84
CA ASP A 292 -4.26 3.67 7.95
C ASP A 292 -3.86 4.27 9.30
N GLY A 293 -3.67 5.57 9.36
CA GLY A 293 -3.52 6.29 10.61
C GLY A 293 -4.81 6.31 11.43
N GLY A 294 -4.70 6.20 12.75
CA GLY A 294 -5.85 6.35 13.64
C GLY A 294 -6.33 7.79 13.67
N ALA A 295 -7.63 8.02 13.74
CA ALA A 295 -8.16 9.38 13.90
C ALA A 295 -7.71 9.99 15.24
N GLY A 296 -7.54 11.31 15.28
CA GLY A 296 -7.34 12.07 16.51
C GLY A 296 -8.56 11.99 17.43
N GLY A 297 -8.33 12.06 18.74
CA GLY A 297 -9.40 12.13 19.71
C GLY A 297 -10.05 13.51 19.72
N ARG A 298 -11.36 13.59 19.94
CA ARG A 298 -12.05 14.87 20.09
C ARG A 298 -11.54 15.61 21.33
N GLY A 299 -11.40 16.94 21.27
CA GLY A 299 -11.16 17.78 22.44
C GLY A 299 -12.31 17.72 23.44
N GLY A 300 -12.01 17.89 24.72
CA GLY A 300 -13.01 17.94 25.78
C GLY A 300 -13.76 19.26 25.77
N ASP A 301 -15.06 19.24 26.06
CA ASP A 301 -15.85 20.48 26.14
C ASP A 301 -15.40 21.35 27.32
N GLY A 302 -15.44 22.68 27.16
CA GLY A 302 -15.17 23.64 28.22
C GLY A 302 -16.23 23.59 29.32
N GLY A 303 -15.80 23.86 30.55
CA GLY A 303 -16.69 23.91 31.71
C GLY A 303 -17.58 25.16 31.66
N GLU A 304 -18.83 25.04 32.10
CA GLU A 304 -19.73 26.20 32.19
C GLU A 304 -19.24 27.19 33.26
N GLY A 305 -19.47 28.49 33.04
CA GLY A 305 -19.20 29.54 34.02
C GLY A 305 -20.16 29.46 35.22
N GLY A 306 -19.67 29.87 36.39
CA GLY A 306 -20.51 30.00 37.58
C GLY A 306 -21.48 31.17 37.44
N ALA A 307 -22.73 31.01 37.88
CA ALA A 307 -23.68 32.11 37.91
C ALA A 307 -23.18 33.25 38.82
N GLY A 308 -23.54 34.50 38.52
CA GLY A 308 -23.26 35.64 39.38
C GLY A 308 -24.10 35.61 40.66
N GLY A 309 -23.58 36.15 41.76
CA GLY A 309 -24.37 36.30 42.99
C GLY A 309 -25.38 37.44 42.86
N ASP A 310 -26.54 37.30 43.48
CA ASP A 310 -27.59 38.33 43.43
C ASP A 310 -27.15 39.60 44.17
N GLY A 311 -27.71 40.76 43.82
CA GLY A 311 -27.46 42.02 44.51
C GLY A 311 -28.16 42.09 45.86
N GLY A 312 -27.52 42.67 46.87
CA GLY A 312 -28.18 42.91 48.16
C GLY A 312 -29.28 43.96 48.04
N ASP A 313 -30.40 43.78 48.73
CA ASP A 313 -31.50 44.74 48.72
C ASP A 313 -31.10 46.08 49.36
N GLY A 314 -31.73 47.17 48.93
CA GLY A 314 -31.51 48.50 49.51
C GLY A 314 -32.11 48.61 50.91
N GLY A 315 -31.41 49.25 51.84
CA GLY A 315 -31.95 49.46 53.19
C GLY A 315 -33.12 50.43 53.18
N ASP A 316 -34.22 50.12 53.88
CA ASP A 316 -35.37 51.04 53.96
C ASP A 316 -34.99 52.38 54.60
N GLY A 317 -35.65 53.45 54.15
CA GLY A 317 -35.42 54.79 54.67
C GLY A 317 -35.96 54.97 56.08
N GLY A 318 -35.25 55.74 56.92
CA GLY A 318 -35.74 56.08 58.26
C GLY A 318 -37.05 56.89 58.19
N ASN A 319 -37.95 56.64 59.13
CA ASN A 319 -39.24 57.34 59.19
C ASN A 319 -39.02 58.84 59.46
N GLY A 320 -39.90 59.68 58.91
CA GLY A 320 -39.85 61.13 59.12
C GLY A 320 -40.20 61.52 60.56
N GLY A 321 -39.52 62.54 61.10
CA GLY A 321 -39.85 63.11 62.41
C GLY A 321 -41.19 63.85 62.39
N ASN A 322 -42.02 63.65 63.42
CA ASN A 322 -43.31 64.30 63.57
C ASN A 322 -43.17 65.82 63.86
N GLY A 323 -43.98 66.63 63.18
CA GLY A 323 -44.06 68.08 63.40
C GLY A 323 -44.77 68.45 64.70
N SER A 324 -44.39 69.58 65.30
CA SER A 324 -45.08 70.11 66.49
C SER A 324 -46.36 70.85 66.09
N THR A 325 -47.50 70.45 66.65
CA THR A 325 -48.80 71.05 66.36
C THR A 325 -48.93 72.45 66.97
N ALA A 326 -48.73 73.51 66.17
CA ALA A 326 -49.13 74.87 66.50
C ALA A 326 -49.76 75.54 65.27
N GLN A 327 -50.82 76.32 65.51
CA GLN A 327 -51.72 76.88 64.49
C GLN A 327 -50.99 77.57 63.33
N GLY A 328 -51.23 77.05 62.12
CA GLY A 328 -50.84 77.67 60.87
C GLY A 328 -49.34 77.52 60.57
N TYR A 329 -49.06 76.91 59.43
CA TYR A 329 -47.75 76.76 58.77
C TYR A 329 -46.94 75.47 59.04
N LYS A 330 -47.02 74.61 58.01
CA LYS A 330 -45.98 73.75 57.39
C LYS A 330 -45.99 72.26 57.75
N ASN A 331 -46.02 71.46 56.68
CA ASN A 331 -46.04 70.00 56.62
C ASN A 331 -44.85 69.38 57.37
N GLY A 332 -45.03 68.15 57.88
CA GLY A 332 -43.96 67.36 58.52
C GLY A 332 -42.78 67.08 57.58
N ALA A 333 -41.62 66.76 58.16
CA ALA A 333 -40.46 66.36 57.38
C ALA A 333 -40.74 65.00 56.74
N ASN A 334 -40.59 64.91 55.42
CA ASN A 334 -40.69 63.63 54.72
C ASN A 334 -39.61 62.68 55.26
N GLY A 335 -39.92 61.37 55.29
CA GLY A 335 -38.95 60.33 55.63
C GLY A 335 -37.75 60.36 54.68
N GLY A 336 -36.64 59.76 55.12
CA GLY A 336 -35.51 59.53 54.23
C GLY A 336 -35.96 58.63 53.07
N ASN A 337 -35.40 58.86 51.88
CA ASN A 337 -35.58 57.89 50.79
C ASN A 337 -34.93 56.55 51.20
N GLY A 338 -35.46 55.44 50.69
CA GLY A 338 -34.78 54.14 50.78
C GLY A 338 -33.42 54.22 50.11
N GLY A 339 -32.48 53.41 50.58
CA GLY A 339 -31.22 53.19 49.88
C GLY A 339 -31.46 52.49 48.55
N ASP A 340 -30.58 52.75 47.59
CA ASP A 340 -30.60 52.03 46.32
C ASP A 340 -30.23 50.56 46.54
N GLY A 341 -30.80 49.66 45.74
CA GLY A 341 -30.42 48.25 45.74
C GLY A 341 -29.02 48.07 45.16
N GLY A 342 -28.30 47.06 45.64
CA GLY A 342 -27.01 46.68 45.06
C GLY A 342 -27.21 46.02 43.70
N ASN A 343 -26.28 46.23 42.78
CA ASN A 343 -26.30 45.53 41.50
C ASN A 343 -26.02 44.02 41.69
N GLY A 344 -26.61 43.17 40.85
CA GLY A 344 -26.21 41.76 40.75
C GLY A 344 -24.77 41.62 40.28
N GLY A 345 -24.13 40.53 40.67
CA GLY A 345 -22.81 40.17 40.17
C GLY A 345 -22.89 39.64 38.74
N ASP A 346 -21.88 39.93 37.93
CA ASP A 346 -21.76 39.32 36.60
C ASP A 346 -21.59 37.78 36.73
N GLY A 347 -22.05 37.03 35.73
CA GLY A 347 -21.73 35.61 35.62
C GLY A 347 -20.26 35.40 35.25
N GLY A 348 -19.70 34.28 35.67
CA GLY A 348 -18.37 33.86 35.22
C GLY A 348 -18.40 33.49 33.74
N ASN A 349 -17.29 33.69 33.03
CA ASN A 349 -17.19 33.21 31.65
C ASN A 349 -17.15 31.68 31.61
N GLY A 350 -17.60 31.08 30.52
CA GLY A 350 -17.34 29.65 30.27
C GLY A 350 -15.84 29.41 30.04
N GLY A 351 -15.39 28.19 30.29
CA GLY A 351 -14.06 27.75 29.89
C GLY A 351 -14.00 27.47 28.40
N ASP A 352 -12.83 27.58 27.80
CA ASP A 352 -12.65 27.24 26.38
C ASP A 352 -12.73 25.71 26.20
N GLY A 353 -13.14 25.25 25.02
CA GLY A 353 -13.04 23.84 24.65
C GLY A 353 -11.58 23.44 24.47
N GLY A 354 -11.25 22.19 24.75
CA GLY A 354 -9.91 21.64 24.47
C GLY A 354 -9.70 21.44 22.97
N ASP A 355 -8.45 21.49 22.52
CA ASP A 355 -8.15 21.23 21.11
C ASP A 355 -8.38 19.74 20.78
N GLY A 356 -8.72 19.43 19.54
CA GLY A 356 -8.72 18.05 19.06
C GLY A 356 -7.30 17.50 18.95
N GLY A 357 -7.14 16.20 19.10
CA GLY A 357 -5.85 15.54 18.90
C GLY A 357 -5.51 15.43 17.41
N ASP A 358 -4.23 15.43 17.07
CA ASP A 358 -3.82 15.19 15.67
C ASP A 358 -4.16 13.76 15.25
N GLY A 359 -4.44 13.54 13.97
CA GLY A 359 -4.51 12.22 13.37
C GLY A 359 -3.14 11.53 13.34
N GLY A 360 -3.16 10.21 13.37
CA GLY A 360 -1.96 9.40 13.17
C GLY A 360 -1.50 9.41 11.72
N ASN A 361 -0.21 9.23 11.48
CA ASN A 361 0.29 9.02 10.12
C ASN A 361 -0.10 7.64 9.60
N GLY A 362 -0.36 7.53 8.30
CA GLY A 362 -0.47 6.23 7.64
C GLY A 362 0.87 5.47 7.63
N GLY A 363 0.80 4.15 7.61
CA GLY A 363 1.95 3.27 7.47
C GLY A 363 2.46 3.26 6.03
N ASN A 364 3.76 3.01 5.82
CA ASN A 364 4.26 2.82 4.44
C ASN A 364 3.79 1.46 3.89
N GLY A 365 3.57 1.38 2.59
CA GLY A 365 3.42 0.11 1.89
C GLY A 365 4.72 -0.70 1.90
N GLY A 366 4.59 -2.02 1.81
CA GLY A 366 5.71 -2.94 1.60
C GLY A 366 6.18 -2.90 0.16
N ASN A 367 7.44 -3.27 -0.10
CA ASN A 367 7.94 -3.36 -1.46
C ASN A 367 7.42 -4.63 -2.16
N GLY A 368 7.26 -4.55 -3.47
CA GLY A 368 7.09 -5.73 -4.30
C GLY A 368 8.33 -6.64 -4.25
N ALA A 369 8.16 -7.89 -4.66
CA ALA A 369 9.25 -8.86 -4.68
C ALA A 369 9.82 -9.04 -6.08
N VAL A 370 11.12 -9.28 -6.17
CA VAL A 370 11.72 -9.79 -7.41
C VAL A 370 11.08 -11.13 -7.76
N ALA A 371 10.66 -11.34 -9.01
CA ALA A 371 10.00 -12.58 -9.41
C ALA A 371 10.94 -13.79 -9.29
N ILE A 372 12.17 -13.63 -9.77
CA ILE A 372 13.17 -14.69 -9.87
C ILE A 372 14.50 -14.23 -9.26
N VAL A 373 14.87 -14.86 -8.15
CA VAL A 373 16.22 -14.77 -7.58
C VAL A 373 17.07 -15.86 -8.23
N ASN A 374 17.80 -15.48 -9.28
CA ASN A 374 18.63 -16.39 -10.09
C ASN A 374 19.99 -16.72 -9.44
N GLY A 375 20.30 -16.13 -8.28
CA GLY A 375 21.52 -16.39 -7.53
C GLY A 375 22.76 -15.85 -8.26
N SER A 376 23.63 -16.75 -8.75
CA SER A 376 24.80 -16.38 -9.57
C SER A 376 24.58 -16.62 -11.07
N VAL A 377 23.37 -17.02 -11.48
CA VAL A 377 23.04 -17.29 -12.88
C VAL A 377 22.62 -16.01 -13.57
N THR A 378 23.44 -15.50 -14.47
CA THR A 378 23.12 -14.26 -15.22
C THR A 378 22.42 -14.54 -16.55
N ASN A 379 22.50 -15.76 -17.09
CA ASN A 379 21.91 -16.11 -18.38
C ASN A 379 20.56 -16.80 -18.22
N VAL A 380 19.53 -16.23 -18.83
CA VAL A 380 18.16 -16.76 -18.89
C VAL A 380 17.82 -17.06 -20.34
N TYR A 381 17.32 -18.27 -20.61
CA TYR A 381 16.84 -18.67 -21.93
C TYR A 381 15.34 -18.89 -21.88
N ILE A 382 14.62 -18.34 -22.85
CA ILE A 382 13.17 -18.54 -23.00
C ILE A 382 12.90 -19.20 -24.34
N MET A 383 12.13 -20.27 -24.33
CA MET A 383 11.79 -21.04 -25.52
C MET A 383 10.31 -21.38 -25.57
N GLY A 384 9.88 -21.99 -26.67
CA GLY A 384 8.50 -22.42 -26.87
C GLY A 384 7.69 -21.45 -27.72
N SER A 385 6.40 -21.75 -27.82
CA SER A 385 5.46 -21.03 -28.72
C SER A 385 4.22 -20.51 -28.03
N HIS A 386 4.11 -20.73 -26.72
CA HIS A 386 3.03 -20.18 -25.90
C HIS A 386 3.52 -18.96 -25.14
N ASP A 387 2.59 -18.11 -24.72
CA ASP A 387 2.93 -16.84 -24.09
C ASP A 387 3.69 -17.01 -22.77
N VAL A 388 4.61 -16.08 -22.50
CA VAL A 388 5.40 -16.03 -21.28
C VAL A 388 5.26 -14.64 -20.65
N THR A 389 4.93 -14.60 -19.36
CA THR A 389 4.88 -13.37 -18.57
C THR A 389 5.82 -13.48 -17.39
N ILE A 390 6.73 -12.52 -17.21
CA ILE A 390 7.67 -12.47 -16.10
C ILE A 390 7.74 -11.03 -15.58
N LEU A 391 7.18 -10.79 -14.41
CA LEU A 391 7.10 -9.46 -13.80
C LEU A 391 7.42 -9.56 -12.31
N GLY A 392 8.11 -8.55 -11.76
CA GLY A 392 8.21 -8.44 -10.31
C GLY A 392 6.87 -8.06 -9.67
N GLY A 393 6.85 -8.05 -8.34
CA GLY A 393 5.69 -7.62 -7.58
C GLY A 393 5.56 -6.11 -7.60
N GLU A 394 4.32 -5.63 -7.55
CA GLU A 394 4.01 -4.22 -7.32
C GLU A 394 4.23 -3.87 -5.84
N GLY A 395 4.61 -2.63 -5.55
CA GLY A 395 4.65 -2.08 -4.20
C GLY A 395 3.25 -1.92 -3.63
N GLY A 396 3.11 -2.14 -2.31
CA GLY A 396 1.86 -1.88 -1.60
C GLY A 396 1.58 -0.38 -1.49
N ALA A 397 0.32 0.03 -1.43
CA ALA A 397 -0.01 1.44 -1.24
C ALA A 397 0.38 1.90 0.18
N GLY A 398 0.72 3.17 0.33
CA GLY A 398 0.82 3.82 1.63
C GLY A 398 -0.56 3.93 2.29
N GLY A 399 -0.62 3.70 3.60
CA GLY A 399 -1.84 3.90 4.38
C GLY A 399 -2.27 5.36 4.37
N ALA A 400 -3.57 5.62 4.44
CA ALA A 400 -4.09 6.97 4.56
C ALA A 400 -3.72 7.58 5.91
N ALA A 401 -3.59 8.90 5.95
CA ALA A 401 -3.54 9.63 7.20
C ALA A 401 -4.84 9.43 8.00
N GLY A 402 -4.70 9.37 9.33
CA GLY A 402 -5.82 9.56 10.22
C GLY A 402 -6.28 11.02 10.17
N GLY A 403 -7.60 11.22 10.21
CA GLY A 403 -8.16 12.57 10.35
C GLY A 403 -7.84 13.15 11.72
N GLY A 404 -7.65 14.47 11.79
CA GLY A 404 -7.60 15.20 13.05
C GLY A 404 -8.89 15.04 13.85
N GLY A 405 -8.78 15.09 15.17
CA GLY A 405 -9.92 15.12 16.07
C GLY A 405 -10.57 16.49 16.05
N ASP A 406 -11.89 16.55 16.19
CA ASP A 406 -12.60 17.82 16.32
C ASP A 406 -12.24 18.50 17.65
N GLY A 407 -12.26 19.83 17.69
CA GLY A 407 -12.17 20.60 18.92
C GLY A 407 -13.36 20.34 19.85
N GLY A 408 -13.11 20.56 21.14
CA GLY A 408 -14.14 20.61 22.17
C GLY A 408 -14.99 21.87 22.02
N ASP A 409 -16.27 21.77 22.39
CA ASP A 409 -17.13 22.95 22.42
C ASP A 409 -16.78 23.85 23.61
N GLY A 410 -16.85 25.17 23.43
CA GLY A 410 -16.67 26.13 24.51
C GLY A 410 -17.77 26.01 25.56
N GLY A 411 -17.40 26.19 26.82
CA GLY A 411 -18.32 26.25 27.94
C GLY A 411 -19.27 27.45 27.83
N ALA A 412 -20.52 27.25 28.24
CA ALA A 412 -21.47 28.35 28.31
C ALA A 412 -21.08 29.32 29.44
N GLY A 413 -21.27 30.62 29.21
CA GLY A 413 -21.16 31.63 30.26
C GLY A 413 -22.17 31.40 31.39
N GLY A 414 -21.77 31.72 32.61
CA GLY A 414 -22.66 31.82 33.75
C GLY A 414 -23.65 32.96 33.56
N THR A 415 -24.87 32.79 34.03
CA THR A 415 -25.89 33.84 34.01
C THR A 415 -25.55 34.92 35.03
N GLY A 416 -25.80 36.19 34.70
CA GLY A 416 -25.70 37.29 35.68
C GLY A 416 -26.66 37.09 36.86
N GLY A 417 -26.24 37.57 38.03
CA GLY A 417 -27.09 37.62 39.23
C GLY A 417 -28.15 38.71 39.10
N ASP A 418 -29.28 38.50 39.75
CA ASP A 418 -30.39 39.44 39.74
C ASP A 418 -30.04 40.71 40.53
N GLY A 419 -30.53 41.86 40.09
CA GLY A 419 -30.35 43.13 40.81
C GLY A 419 -31.13 43.17 42.12
N GLY A 420 -30.51 43.73 43.17
CA GLY A 420 -31.17 43.97 44.45
C GLY A 420 -32.32 44.97 44.30
N THR A 421 -33.41 44.76 45.03
CA THR A 421 -34.58 45.65 44.97
C THR A 421 -34.35 46.92 45.79
N GLY A 422 -34.84 48.05 45.31
CA GLY A 422 -34.71 49.33 46.03
C GLY A 422 -35.51 49.35 47.34
N GLY A 423 -34.92 49.95 48.39
CA GLY A 423 -35.56 50.03 49.70
C GLY A 423 -36.88 50.80 49.66
N GLN A 424 -37.89 50.36 50.39
CA GLN A 424 -39.18 51.06 50.43
C GLN A 424 -39.02 52.38 51.19
N GLY A 425 -39.51 53.47 50.59
CA GLY A 425 -39.51 54.77 51.26
C GLY A 425 -40.32 54.73 52.56
N GLY A 426 -39.78 55.31 53.63
CA GLY A 426 -40.45 55.33 54.94
C GLY A 426 -41.89 55.86 54.83
N ALA A 427 -42.84 55.17 55.46
CA ALA A 427 -44.26 55.49 55.34
C ALA A 427 -44.51 56.96 55.78
N GLY A 428 -45.00 57.78 54.85
CA GLY A 428 -45.33 59.17 55.13
C GLY A 428 -46.35 59.27 56.26
N GLY A 429 -46.02 60.03 57.31
CA GLY A 429 -46.95 60.29 58.40
C GLY A 429 -48.28 60.82 57.87
N THR A 430 -49.40 60.23 58.29
CA THR A 430 -50.74 60.54 57.76
C THR A 430 -51.07 62.03 57.89
N ALA A 431 -51.23 62.73 56.77
CA ALA A 431 -51.66 64.12 56.73
C ALA A 431 -53.18 64.24 57.00
N GLY A 432 -53.58 65.17 57.86
CA GLY A 432 -54.98 65.57 58.04
C GLY A 432 -55.53 66.37 56.84
N PRO A 433 -56.86 66.45 56.66
CA PRO A 433 -57.50 67.05 55.46
C PRO A 433 -57.14 68.54 55.29
N GLY A 434 -56.66 68.93 54.09
CA GLY A 434 -56.16 70.28 53.77
C GLY A 434 -57.05 71.11 52.84
N GLY A 435 -57.01 72.44 53.02
CA GLY A 435 -57.61 73.47 52.15
C GLY A 435 -56.76 73.84 50.93
N THR A 436 -57.29 74.70 50.05
CA THR A 436 -56.83 74.94 48.66
C THR A 436 -55.36 75.37 48.50
N PRO A 437 -54.69 74.97 47.40
CA PRO A 437 -53.23 74.85 47.31
C PRO A 437 -52.46 76.17 47.15
N GLY A 438 -51.32 76.29 47.82
CA GLY A 438 -50.18 77.04 47.29
C GLY A 438 -49.35 76.11 46.41
N SER A 439 -48.66 76.63 45.39
CA SER A 439 -47.82 75.82 44.49
C SER A 439 -46.90 74.93 45.31
N ALA A 440 -47.10 73.61 45.21
CA ALA A 440 -46.28 72.62 45.87
C ALA A 440 -44.80 72.94 45.58
N GLY A 441 -43.95 72.97 46.61
CA GLY A 441 -42.58 72.56 46.36
C GLY A 441 -42.70 71.18 45.76
N GLN A 442 -42.17 70.98 44.55
CA GLN A 442 -42.29 69.71 43.85
C GLN A 442 -41.95 68.62 44.87
N LYS A 443 -42.83 67.60 45.00
CA LYS A 443 -42.49 66.33 45.64
C LYS A 443 -41.03 66.10 45.24
N GLY A 444 -40.10 66.05 46.21
CA GLY A 444 -38.77 65.56 45.88
C GLY A 444 -39.09 64.24 45.20
N ALA A 445 -38.78 64.13 43.90
CA ALA A 445 -39.22 62.98 43.12
C ALA A 445 -38.91 61.75 43.97
N ASP A 446 -39.80 60.74 43.95
CA ASP A 446 -39.42 59.43 44.48
C ASP A 446 -37.96 59.24 44.05
N GLY A 447 -37.05 58.91 44.99
CA GLY A 447 -35.70 58.56 44.58
C GLY A 447 -35.93 57.62 43.42
N ALA A 448 -35.52 58.03 42.21
CA ALA A 448 -35.82 57.23 41.03
C ALA A 448 -35.37 55.84 41.42
N ASN A 449 -36.25 54.81 41.28
CA ASN A 449 -35.85 53.42 41.54
C ASN A 449 -34.39 53.35 41.14
N GLY A 450 -33.49 53.02 42.09
CA GLY A 450 -32.07 52.90 41.79
C GLY A 450 -32.03 52.15 40.48
N ALA A 451 -31.56 52.82 39.41
CA ALA A 451 -31.84 52.37 38.05
C ALA A 451 -31.48 50.90 38.03
N ASP A 452 -32.41 50.00 37.63
CA ASP A 452 -32.22 48.54 37.69
C ASP A 452 -30.76 48.29 37.44
N GLY A 453 -30.05 47.81 38.48
CA GLY A 453 -28.60 47.69 38.43
C GLY A 453 -28.29 47.00 37.12
N ALA A 454 -27.58 47.68 36.21
CA ALA A 454 -27.51 47.24 34.83
C ALA A 454 -27.20 45.75 34.84
N ASN A 455 -28.07 44.92 34.24
CA ASN A 455 -27.91 43.47 34.26
C ASN A 455 -26.44 43.16 34.08
N GLY A 456 -25.89 42.39 35.02
CA GLY A 456 -24.51 41.98 34.92
C GLY A 456 -24.30 41.38 33.53
N ALA A 457 -23.23 41.78 32.83
CA ALA A 457 -23.05 41.30 31.47
C ALA A 457 -22.92 39.77 31.53
N ASP A 458 -23.69 39.05 30.70
CA ASP A 458 -23.53 37.61 30.57
C ASP A 458 -22.05 37.31 30.33
N GLY A 459 -21.50 36.34 31.07
CA GLY A 459 -20.14 35.91 30.86
C GLY A 459 -19.97 35.50 29.39
N ALA A 460 -18.88 35.91 28.75
CA ALA A 460 -18.62 35.46 27.39
C ALA A 460 -18.49 33.92 27.38
N ASN A 461 -19.12 33.26 26.41
CA ASN A 461 -18.87 31.84 26.17
C ASN A 461 -17.38 31.63 25.87
N GLY A 462 -16.84 30.50 26.33
CA GLY A 462 -15.51 30.08 25.93
C GLY A 462 -15.44 29.89 24.41
N ALA A 463 -14.26 30.08 23.85
CA ALA A 463 -13.98 29.70 22.47
C ALA A 463 -13.99 28.16 22.35
N ASN A 464 -14.45 27.64 21.22
CA ASN A 464 -14.22 26.24 20.89
C ASN A 464 -12.73 25.99 20.68
N GLY A 465 -12.27 24.79 21.04
CA GLY A 465 -10.92 24.34 20.71
C GLY A 465 -10.74 24.22 19.19
N ALA A 466 -9.49 24.28 18.74
CA ALA A 466 -9.15 24.02 17.35
C ALA A 466 -9.21 22.51 17.06
N ASP A 467 -9.59 22.14 15.84
CA ASP A 467 -9.46 20.75 15.37
C ASP A 467 -7.97 20.39 15.24
N GLY A 468 -7.64 19.14 15.54
CA GLY A 468 -6.30 18.59 15.34
C GLY A 468 -5.93 18.54 13.85
N ALA A 469 -4.64 18.46 13.55
CA ALA A 469 -4.20 18.29 12.17
C ALA A 469 -4.38 16.84 11.71
N ASP A 470 -4.70 16.64 10.44
CA ASP A 470 -4.62 15.31 9.82
C ASP A 470 -3.17 14.82 9.84
N GLY A 471 -2.99 13.50 9.96
CA GLY A 471 -1.68 12.88 9.81
C GLY A 471 -1.11 13.03 8.40
N ALA A 472 0.13 12.58 8.21
CA ALA A 472 0.68 12.40 6.87
C ALA A 472 0.28 11.03 6.30
N ASN A 473 -0.02 10.97 5.01
CA ASN A 473 -0.17 9.68 4.31
C ASN A 473 1.15 8.91 4.36
N GLY A 474 1.03 7.59 4.43
CA GLY A 474 2.13 6.67 4.22
C GLY A 474 2.70 6.79 2.81
N LYS A 475 3.95 6.37 2.65
CA LYS A 475 4.53 6.25 1.32
C LYS A 475 4.15 4.91 0.70
N ASP A 476 3.89 4.91 -0.60
CA ASP A 476 3.78 3.69 -1.38
C ASP A 476 5.11 2.91 -1.33
N GLY A 477 5.01 1.59 -1.39
CA GLY A 477 6.13 0.69 -1.55
C GLY A 477 6.71 0.78 -2.95
N ALA A 478 7.96 0.36 -3.10
CA ALA A 478 8.59 0.28 -4.41
C ALA A 478 8.13 -0.98 -5.17
N ASP A 479 7.82 -0.83 -6.45
CA ASP A 479 7.73 -1.95 -7.39
C ASP A 479 9.09 -2.64 -7.50
N ALA A 480 9.08 -3.95 -7.75
CA ALA A 480 10.30 -4.72 -7.95
C ALA A 480 10.47 -5.14 -9.41
N PRO A 481 11.72 -5.24 -9.90
CA PRO A 481 11.99 -5.83 -11.21
C PRO A 481 11.73 -7.33 -11.21
N ALA A 482 11.70 -7.96 -12.38
CA ALA A 482 11.44 -9.40 -12.48
C ALA A 482 12.65 -10.26 -12.07
N PHE A 483 13.88 -9.77 -12.27
CA PHE A 483 15.11 -10.50 -11.99
C PHE A 483 16.03 -9.76 -11.00
N SER A 484 16.94 -10.51 -10.38
CA SER A 484 18.06 -9.93 -9.65
C SER A 484 19.20 -9.51 -10.58
N ASP A 485 19.79 -8.34 -10.29
CA ASP A 485 20.70 -7.63 -11.20
C ASP A 485 22.10 -8.26 -11.39
N PRO A 486 22.73 -8.10 -12.57
CA PRO A 486 22.13 -7.87 -13.90
C PRO A 486 21.75 -9.20 -14.59
N VAL A 487 20.91 -9.13 -15.62
CA VAL A 487 20.44 -10.30 -16.38
C VAL A 487 20.67 -10.20 -17.89
N VAL A 488 20.99 -11.34 -18.49
CA VAL A 488 21.01 -11.53 -19.95
C VAL A 488 19.91 -12.52 -20.31
N VAL A 489 18.88 -12.04 -20.98
CA VAL A 489 17.75 -12.84 -21.46
C VAL A 489 17.91 -13.11 -22.95
N ASP A 490 17.93 -14.38 -23.33
CA ASP A 490 17.88 -14.83 -24.72
C ASP A 490 16.59 -15.60 -24.97
N ALA A 491 15.60 -14.88 -25.48
CA ALA A 491 14.30 -15.38 -25.93
C ALA A 491 14.22 -15.44 -27.47
N THR A 492 15.34 -15.45 -28.20
CA THR A 492 15.32 -15.44 -29.67
C THR A 492 14.68 -16.69 -30.28
N ALA A 493 14.69 -17.81 -29.55
CA ALA A 493 14.02 -19.06 -29.92
C ALA A 493 12.53 -19.09 -29.53
N HIS A 494 12.05 -18.10 -28.79
CA HIS A 494 10.65 -17.98 -28.38
C HIS A 494 9.79 -17.42 -29.51
N THR A 495 8.58 -17.95 -29.64
CA THR A 495 7.65 -17.56 -30.73
C THR A 495 6.25 -17.19 -30.21
N GLY A 496 6.01 -17.33 -28.91
CA GLY A 496 4.81 -16.81 -28.25
C GLY A 496 4.97 -15.33 -27.88
N TYR A 497 3.91 -14.74 -27.33
CA TYR A 497 3.96 -13.37 -26.85
C TYR A 497 4.75 -13.29 -25.53
N LEU A 498 5.75 -12.42 -25.45
CA LEU A 498 6.56 -12.25 -24.24
C LEU A 498 6.20 -10.95 -23.52
N THR A 499 5.95 -11.03 -22.22
CA THR A 499 5.85 -9.86 -21.33
C THR A 499 6.93 -9.98 -20.27
N ILE A 500 7.84 -9.02 -20.20
CA ILE A 500 9.02 -9.12 -19.34
C ILE A 500 9.43 -7.75 -18.79
N SER A 501 9.89 -7.73 -17.54
CA SER A 501 10.68 -6.63 -16.98
C SER A 501 12.11 -7.14 -16.74
N GLY A 502 13.10 -6.24 -16.82
CA GLY A 502 14.48 -6.54 -16.51
C GLY A 502 14.76 -6.70 -15.01
N SER A 503 15.95 -6.26 -14.63
CA SER A 503 16.54 -6.06 -13.33
C SER A 503 16.84 -4.55 -13.17
N ASN A 504 17.30 -4.08 -12.02
CA ASN A 504 17.70 -2.67 -11.87
C ASN A 504 19.15 -2.39 -12.33
N GLY A 505 19.79 -3.33 -13.04
CA GLY A 505 21.13 -3.19 -13.58
C GLY A 505 21.13 -3.26 -15.11
N GLU A 506 22.28 -2.99 -15.72
CA GLU A 506 22.42 -3.02 -17.19
C GLU A 506 22.12 -4.41 -17.78
N ASP A 507 20.97 -4.52 -18.42
CA ASP A 507 20.44 -5.76 -18.95
C ASP A 507 20.61 -5.90 -20.45
N VAL A 508 20.57 -7.15 -20.90
CA VAL A 508 20.49 -7.47 -22.33
C VAL A 508 19.33 -8.42 -22.58
N ILE A 509 18.27 -7.91 -23.19
CA ILE A 509 17.07 -8.71 -23.50
C ILE A 509 16.94 -8.87 -25.01
N LYS A 510 16.99 -10.12 -25.48
CA LYS A 510 16.81 -10.49 -26.88
C LYS A 510 15.51 -11.25 -27.05
N ILE A 511 14.61 -10.74 -27.88
CA ILE A 511 13.27 -11.31 -28.04
C ILE A 511 13.10 -11.98 -29.41
N GLY A 512 12.10 -12.86 -29.48
CA GLY A 512 11.84 -13.72 -30.63
C GLY A 512 10.77 -13.16 -31.57
N SER A 513 9.93 -14.04 -32.15
CA SER A 513 9.07 -13.68 -33.29
C SER A 513 7.58 -13.46 -32.99
N GLY A 514 7.16 -13.57 -31.73
CA GLY A 514 5.73 -13.55 -31.33
C GLY A 514 5.15 -12.18 -31.00
N GLY A 515 5.97 -11.12 -31.02
CA GLY A 515 5.65 -9.84 -30.38
C GLY A 515 5.89 -9.86 -28.87
N SER A 516 6.16 -8.70 -28.29
CA SER A 516 6.53 -8.58 -26.87
C SER A 516 6.07 -7.27 -26.24
N THR A 517 6.00 -7.25 -24.91
CA THR A 517 6.02 -6.04 -24.08
C THR A 517 7.21 -6.14 -23.13
N ILE A 518 8.13 -5.18 -23.22
CA ILE A 518 9.27 -5.05 -22.34
C ILE A 518 9.00 -3.84 -21.44
N TYR A 519 9.00 -4.04 -20.14
CA TYR A 519 8.96 -2.97 -19.16
C TYR A 519 10.40 -2.64 -18.78
N ASP A 520 10.81 -1.45 -19.19
CA ASP A 520 12.09 -0.87 -18.84
C ASP A 520 12.19 -0.65 -17.33
N THR A 521 13.40 -0.77 -16.82
CA THR A 521 13.74 -0.70 -15.41
C THR A 521 14.97 0.18 -15.24
N HIS A 522 15.43 0.41 -14.01
CA HIS A 522 16.67 1.17 -13.82
C HIS A 522 17.86 0.51 -14.52
N GLY A 523 18.80 1.31 -15.01
CA GLY A 523 20.00 0.82 -15.70
C GLY A 523 20.01 1.19 -17.17
N VAL A 524 21.19 1.13 -17.78
CA VAL A 524 21.35 1.34 -19.23
C VAL A 524 21.20 0.01 -19.93
N ASP A 525 20.03 -0.23 -20.49
CA ASP A 525 19.63 -1.52 -21.02
C ASP A 525 19.83 -1.64 -22.53
N THR A 526 19.95 -2.88 -22.99
CA THR A 526 20.05 -3.19 -24.42
C THR A 526 18.99 -4.19 -24.85
N TYR A 527 18.10 -3.72 -25.71
CA TYR A 527 17.00 -4.51 -26.27
C TYR A 527 17.30 -4.92 -27.71
N TYR A 528 17.12 -6.20 -28.02
CA TYR A 528 17.14 -6.72 -29.39
C TYR A 528 15.74 -7.21 -29.74
N LEU A 529 14.98 -6.33 -30.39
CA LEU A 529 13.64 -6.62 -30.87
C LEU A 529 13.68 -7.61 -32.03
N GLY A 530 12.64 -8.43 -32.10
CA GLY A 530 12.57 -9.55 -33.01
C GLY A 530 11.63 -9.25 -34.16
N SER A 531 10.72 -10.18 -34.45
CA SER A 531 9.63 -9.90 -35.39
C SER A 531 8.30 -9.95 -34.67
N GLY A 532 7.29 -9.31 -35.23
CA GLY A 532 6.00 -9.14 -34.55
C GLY A 532 5.88 -7.72 -34.03
N LYS A 533 4.82 -7.45 -33.27
CA LYS A 533 4.63 -6.14 -32.66
C LYS A 533 5.26 -6.15 -31.28
N ASP A 534 6.33 -5.38 -31.12
CA ASP A 534 7.07 -5.25 -29.87
C ASP A 534 6.81 -3.88 -29.22
N VAL A 535 6.64 -3.82 -27.91
CA VAL A 535 6.43 -2.58 -27.15
C VAL A 535 7.51 -2.47 -26.08
N VAL A 536 8.23 -1.36 -26.05
CA VAL A 536 9.12 -1.00 -24.94
C VAL A 536 8.42 0.08 -24.12
N VAL A 537 8.16 -0.20 -22.85
CA VAL A 537 7.45 0.66 -21.91
C VAL A 537 8.46 1.28 -20.97
N PHE A 538 8.57 2.60 -21.02
CA PHE A 538 9.46 3.38 -20.18
C PHE A 538 8.74 3.86 -18.92
N GLY A 539 9.32 3.56 -17.77
CA GLY A 539 8.90 4.03 -16.46
C GLY A 539 9.45 5.41 -16.13
N ARG A 540 9.03 5.99 -15.00
CA ARG A 540 9.40 7.38 -14.61
C ARG A 540 10.88 7.56 -14.25
N HIS A 541 11.64 6.48 -14.27
CA HIS A 541 13.01 6.40 -13.80
C HIS A 541 14.04 6.55 -14.93
N ASP A 542 13.62 6.43 -16.19
CA ASP A 542 14.47 6.20 -17.36
C ASP A 542 14.96 7.52 -18.00
N LEU A 543 15.01 8.60 -17.21
CA LEU A 543 15.51 9.90 -17.67
C LEU A 543 16.99 10.11 -17.36
N ASP A 544 17.57 9.28 -16.51
CA ASP A 544 18.99 9.29 -16.16
C ASP A 544 19.79 8.18 -16.88
N ASP A 545 19.10 7.20 -17.47
CA ASP A 545 19.65 6.04 -18.15
C ASP A 545 19.17 6.03 -19.61
N VAL A 546 20.09 5.91 -20.59
CA VAL A 546 19.76 6.00 -22.02
C VAL A 546 19.92 4.66 -22.70
N ASP A 547 18.80 3.99 -22.99
CA ASP A 547 18.81 2.61 -23.47
C ASP A 547 19.16 2.47 -24.94
N VAL A 548 19.49 1.25 -25.34
CA VAL A 548 19.85 0.91 -26.72
C VAL A 548 18.87 -0.11 -27.28
N ILE A 549 18.09 0.31 -28.28
CA ILE A 549 17.09 -0.55 -28.94
C ILE A 549 17.58 -0.91 -30.33
N HIS A 550 17.83 -2.20 -30.54
CA HIS A 550 18.08 -2.81 -31.84
C HIS A 550 16.79 -3.42 -32.40
N GLY A 551 16.59 -3.32 -33.71
CA GLY A 551 15.53 -4.05 -34.42
C GLY A 551 14.17 -3.36 -34.46
N PHE A 552 14.03 -2.15 -33.91
CA PHE A 552 12.78 -1.38 -33.97
C PHE A 552 12.27 -1.18 -35.40
N ASP A 553 11.07 -1.69 -35.68
CA ASP A 553 10.40 -1.63 -36.97
C ASP A 553 8.95 -1.15 -36.81
N ALA A 554 8.75 0.16 -36.95
CA ALA A 554 7.41 0.77 -36.90
C ALA A 554 6.43 0.16 -37.92
N THR A 555 6.92 -0.44 -39.02
CA THR A 555 6.06 -1.09 -40.03
C THR A 555 5.50 -2.43 -39.59
N GLN A 556 6.15 -3.08 -38.62
CA GLN A 556 5.63 -4.28 -37.94
C GLN A 556 4.68 -3.93 -36.79
N GLY A 557 4.64 -2.66 -36.40
CA GLY A 557 3.79 -2.14 -35.34
C GLY A 557 4.52 -1.92 -34.03
N ASP A 558 5.87 -1.98 -34.03
CA ASP A 558 6.68 -1.75 -32.83
C ASP A 558 6.40 -0.38 -32.23
N ALA A 559 6.33 -0.30 -30.92
CA ALA A 559 5.96 0.91 -30.22
C ALA A 559 6.88 1.23 -29.05
N LEU A 560 7.02 2.52 -28.80
CA LEU A 560 7.60 3.06 -27.58
C LEU A 560 6.45 3.62 -26.74
N ASP A 561 6.30 3.12 -25.53
CA ASP A 561 5.34 3.64 -24.56
C ASP A 561 6.08 4.52 -23.57
N ILE A 562 5.82 5.83 -23.64
CA ILE A 562 6.47 6.86 -22.82
C ILE A 562 5.45 7.59 -21.95
N LYS A 563 4.25 7.05 -21.75
CA LYS A 563 3.18 7.68 -20.95
C LYS A 563 3.68 8.13 -19.59
N ASP A 564 4.40 7.25 -18.90
CA ASP A 564 4.85 7.48 -17.53
C ASP A 564 6.02 8.48 -17.45
N LEU A 565 6.68 8.77 -18.58
CA LEU A 565 7.70 9.82 -18.67
C LEU A 565 7.13 11.24 -18.74
N LEU A 566 5.85 11.41 -19.10
CA LEU A 566 5.25 12.74 -19.33
C LEU A 566 4.36 13.17 -18.16
N GLU A 567 4.66 14.32 -17.56
CA GLU A 567 3.89 14.91 -16.46
C GLU A 567 2.90 15.98 -16.95
N GLY A 568 1.62 15.73 -16.71
CA GLY A 568 0.57 16.71 -17.02
C GLY A 568 0.20 16.79 -18.51
N TYR A 569 0.68 15.87 -19.35
CA TYR A 569 0.25 15.76 -20.73
C TYR A 569 -1.23 15.37 -20.81
N GLY A 570 -2.07 16.33 -21.24
CA GLY A 570 -3.52 16.16 -21.33
C GLY A 570 -4.03 15.65 -22.69
N GLY A 571 -3.12 15.20 -23.57
CA GLY A 571 -3.39 14.81 -24.95
C GLY A 571 -3.30 15.97 -25.95
N GLY A 572 -2.94 15.67 -27.21
CA GLY A 572 -2.85 16.65 -28.29
C GLY A 572 -1.59 16.51 -29.13
N ASP A 573 -1.02 17.64 -29.55
CA ASP A 573 0.27 17.65 -30.26
C ASP A 573 1.43 17.45 -29.28
N LEU A 574 2.47 16.73 -29.71
CA LEU A 574 3.66 16.41 -28.91
C LEU A 574 4.80 17.42 -29.11
N THR A 575 4.56 18.52 -29.83
CA THR A 575 5.54 19.61 -29.96
C THR A 575 5.90 20.15 -28.58
N GLY A 576 7.19 20.13 -28.25
CA GLY A 576 7.68 20.56 -26.94
C GLY A 576 7.68 19.47 -25.87
N TRP A 577 7.16 18.27 -26.18
CA TRP A 577 7.16 17.12 -25.27
C TRP A 577 8.09 16.00 -25.74
N VAL A 578 8.15 15.76 -27.06
CA VAL A 578 8.96 14.68 -27.64
C VAL A 578 9.77 15.19 -28.83
N ASN A 579 11.04 14.82 -28.90
CA ASN A 579 11.91 15.06 -30.03
C ASN A 579 12.61 13.77 -30.49
N LEU A 580 12.86 13.68 -31.80
CA LEU A 580 13.63 12.59 -32.41
C LEU A 580 14.88 13.18 -33.07
N ALA A 581 16.05 12.88 -32.52
CA ALA A 581 17.33 13.41 -32.98
C ALA A 581 18.11 12.35 -33.76
N GLU A 582 18.36 12.58 -35.05
CA GLU A 582 19.12 11.64 -35.87
C GLU A 582 20.64 11.88 -35.77
N SER A 583 21.40 10.80 -35.61
CA SER A 583 22.86 10.80 -35.65
C SER A 583 23.37 9.61 -36.46
N GLY A 584 23.83 9.86 -37.68
CA GLY A 584 24.33 8.81 -38.56
C GLY A 584 23.22 7.88 -39.05
N THR A 585 23.20 6.63 -38.56
CA THR A 585 22.17 5.63 -38.87
C THR A 585 21.15 5.46 -37.76
N ASP A 586 21.27 6.22 -36.67
CA ASP A 586 20.54 5.98 -35.44
C ASP A 586 19.64 7.18 -35.12
N THR A 587 18.58 6.92 -34.36
CA THR A 587 17.65 7.95 -33.88
C THR A 587 17.61 7.93 -32.36
N THR A 588 17.94 9.04 -31.71
CA THR A 588 17.75 9.23 -30.28
C THR A 588 16.34 9.75 -30.01
N VAL A 589 15.62 9.07 -29.14
CA VAL A 589 14.32 9.47 -28.60
C VAL A 589 14.58 10.36 -27.39
N GLN A 590 13.97 11.54 -27.39
CA GLN A 590 14.17 12.52 -26.32
C GLN A 590 12.83 13.07 -25.84
N VAL A 591 12.71 13.33 -24.54
CA VAL A 591 11.49 13.84 -23.91
C VAL A 591 11.75 15.09 -23.06
N ASP A 592 10.77 15.99 -23.03
CA ASP A 592 10.66 17.08 -22.07
C ASP A 592 9.44 16.74 -21.19
N ARG A 593 9.70 16.46 -19.91
CA ARG A 593 8.76 15.82 -18.98
C ARG A 593 7.54 16.68 -18.71
N ASP A 594 7.68 17.98 -18.57
CA ASP A 594 6.58 18.90 -18.24
C ASP A 594 6.11 19.74 -19.45
N GLY A 595 6.81 19.61 -20.59
CA GLY A 595 6.55 20.36 -21.81
C GLY A 595 6.85 21.85 -21.67
N GLY A 596 7.61 22.24 -20.63
CA GLY A 596 7.93 23.60 -20.24
C GLY A 596 8.99 24.26 -21.13
N GLY A 597 9.68 23.49 -21.97
CA GLY A 597 10.72 23.96 -22.88
C GLY A 597 12.05 24.25 -22.18
N ASP A 598 12.33 23.56 -21.08
CA ASP A 598 13.59 23.67 -20.35
C ASP A 598 14.71 22.78 -20.93
N GLY A 599 14.34 21.81 -21.77
CA GLY A 599 15.25 21.03 -22.60
C GLY A 599 14.80 19.58 -22.74
N TYR A 600 15.26 18.90 -23.79
CA TYR A 600 15.00 17.48 -23.96
C TYR A 600 16.06 16.64 -23.23
N GLN A 601 15.62 15.54 -22.63
CA GLN A 601 16.43 14.48 -22.04
C GLN A 601 16.39 13.25 -22.94
N ASP A 602 17.53 12.60 -23.14
CA ASP A 602 17.63 11.39 -23.94
C ASP A 602 17.01 10.22 -23.17
N VAL A 603 16.23 9.38 -23.85
CA VAL A 603 15.56 8.20 -23.27
C VAL A 603 16.13 6.92 -23.88
N ALA A 604 16.19 6.86 -25.21
CA ALA A 604 16.67 5.67 -25.89
C ALA A 604 17.32 6.00 -27.25
N VAL A 605 18.22 5.14 -27.68
CA VAL A 605 18.84 5.15 -29.01
C VAL A 605 18.31 3.98 -29.83
N LEU A 606 17.57 4.30 -30.89
CA LEU A 606 17.11 3.33 -31.89
C LEU A 606 18.22 3.10 -32.92
N VAL A 607 18.88 1.95 -32.85
CA VAL A 607 20.05 1.63 -33.68
C VAL A 607 19.63 1.24 -35.09
N GLY A 608 20.22 1.89 -36.09
CA GLY A 608 19.97 1.60 -37.51
C GLY A 608 18.63 2.11 -38.04
N VAL A 609 17.90 2.92 -37.26
CA VAL A 609 16.60 3.49 -37.62
C VAL A 609 16.74 4.99 -37.87
N THR A 610 16.22 5.46 -39.01
CA THR A 610 16.16 6.89 -39.40
C THR A 610 14.84 7.16 -40.14
N GLY A 611 14.50 8.44 -40.33
CA GLY A 611 13.33 8.89 -41.07
C GLY A 611 12.02 8.85 -40.27
N LEU A 612 12.10 8.75 -38.94
CA LEU A 612 10.93 8.73 -38.06
C LEU A 612 10.31 10.12 -37.90
N ASN A 613 9.00 10.15 -37.64
CA ASN A 613 8.25 11.38 -37.40
C ASN A 613 7.31 11.20 -36.22
N VAL A 614 7.43 12.04 -35.18
CA VAL A 614 6.65 11.95 -33.94
C VAL A 614 5.14 11.90 -34.20
N SER A 615 4.60 12.81 -35.02
CA SER A 615 3.17 12.84 -35.32
C SER A 615 2.69 11.59 -36.05
N GLN A 616 3.52 11.04 -36.95
CA GLN A 616 3.21 9.80 -37.65
C GLN A 616 3.21 8.60 -36.69
N LEU A 617 4.26 8.46 -35.86
CA LEU A 617 4.36 7.39 -34.87
C LEU A 617 3.18 7.40 -33.90
N LEU A 618 2.78 8.59 -33.42
CA LEU A 618 1.60 8.75 -32.58
C LEU A 618 0.33 8.28 -33.30
N SER A 619 0.13 8.71 -34.56
CA SER A 619 -1.07 8.36 -35.33
C SER A 619 -1.15 6.87 -35.70
N ASP A 620 0.00 6.24 -35.91
CA ASP A 620 0.11 4.83 -36.26
C ASP A 620 0.11 3.91 -35.02
N GLY A 621 0.22 4.48 -33.82
CA GLY A 621 0.26 3.75 -32.55
C GLY A 621 1.62 3.12 -32.25
N ASN A 622 2.69 3.66 -32.83
CA ASN A 622 4.09 3.32 -32.58
C ASN A 622 4.74 4.22 -31.50
N LEU A 623 4.03 5.27 -31.05
CA LEU A 623 4.39 6.08 -29.89
C LEU A 623 3.15 6.23 -29.02
N LEU A 624 3.21 5.74 -27.78
CA LEU A 624 2.12 5.77 -26.81
C LEU A 624 2.46 6.81 -25.74
N VAL A 625 1.49 7.70 -25.45
CA VAL A 625 1.62 8.91 -24.61
C VAL A 625 0.37 9.18 -23.82
#